data_AF-A0A4V3SAS8-F1
#
_entry.id   AF-A0A4V3SAS8-F1
#
_cell.length_a   1.000
_cell.length_b   1.000
_cell.length_c   1.000
_cell.angle_alpha   90.00
_cell.angle_beta   90.00
_cell.angle_gamma   90.00
#
_symmetry.space_group_name_H-M   'P 1'
#
loop_
_entity.id
_entity.type
_entity.pdbx_description
1 polymer ?
#
loop_
_entity_poly.entity_id
_entity_poly.type
_entity_poly.pdbx_seq_one_letter_code
_entity_poly.pdbx_strand_id
1 'polypeptide(L)'
;MSTESIKMSQTRRQLKRSIALLLFQLNKFAQEVEHEVRTTVIQAFETAPGRVALRITPDVLVDNMPYKNQKDNKSSKVKTKDGKD
;
A
#
# COMPACT_ATOMS: atom_id res chain seq x y z
N MET A 1 3.64 50.91 0.66
CA MET A 1 3.20 49.52 0.32
C MET A 1 1.71 49.58 0.00
N SER A 2 1.28 49.14 -1.20
CA SER A 2 -0.14 49.19 -1.59
C SER A 2 -0.95 48.10 -0.88
N THR A 3 -2.19 48.42 -0.51
CA THR A 3 -3.14 47.51 0.14
C THR A 3 -3.48 46.30 -0.74
N GLU A 4 -3.42 46.45 -2.06
CA GLU A 4 -3.64 45.38 -3.03
C GLU A 4 -2.52 44.33 -2.99
N SER A 5 -1.26 44.78 -2.84
CA SER A 5 -0.11 43.89 -2.73
C SER A 5 -0.20 43.02 -1.47
N ILE A 6 -0.69 43.59 -0.37
CA ILE A 6 -0.92 42.87 0.88
C ILE A 6 -2.03 41.82 0.69
N LYS A 7 -3.18 42.20 0.12
CA LYS A 7 -4.30 41.28 -0.16
C LYS A 7 -3.85 40.12 -1.06
N MET A 8 -3.16 40.40 -2.16
CA MET A 8 -2.63 39.37 -3.05
C MET A 8 -1.70 38.38 -2.33
N SER A 9 -0.82 38.88 -1.45
CA SER A 9 0.09 38.03 -0.68
C SER A 9 -0.65 37.11 0.30
N GLN A 10 -1.72 37.63 0.92
CA GLN A 10 -2.56 36.86 1.84
C GLN A 10 -3.34 35.78 1.09
N THR A 11 -3.96 36.11 -0.05
CA THR A 11 -4.68 35.13 -0.88
C THR A 11 -3.75 34.00 -1.31
N ARG A 12 -2.52 34.31 -1.76
CA ARG A 12 -1.53 33.28 -2.12
C ARG A 12 -1.17 32.38 -0.94
N ARG A 13 -1.05 32.94 0.28
CA ARG A 13 -0.79 32.14 1.49
C ARG A 13 -1.97 31.24 1.84
N GLN A 14 -3.21 31.75 1.75
CA GLN A 14 -4.40 30.94 2.03
C GLN A 14 -4.57 29.82 0.99
N LEU A 15 -4.36 30.13 -0.30
CA LEU A 15 -4.39 29.13 -1.36
C LEU A 15 -3.34 28.01 -1.14
N LYS A 16 -2.12 28.38 -0.74
CA LYS A 16 -1.08 27.38 -0.41
C LYS A 16 -1.52 26.48 0.75
N ARG A 17 -2.14 27.04 1.79
CA ARG A 17 -2.62 26.27 2.94
C ARG A 17 -3.76 25.33 2.58
N SER A 18 -4.74 25.80 1.79
CA SER A 18 -5.86 24.98 1.37
C SER A 18 -5.41 23.82 0.48
N ILE A 19 -4.45 24.07 -0.42
CA ILE A 19 -3.86 23.01 -1.25
C ILE A 19 -3.11 21.99 -0.39
N ALA A 20 -2.30 22.45 0.57
CA ALA A 20 -1.58 21.55 1.46
C ALA A 20 -2.51 20.66 2.30
N LEU A 21 -3.61 21.24 2.80
CA LEU A 21 -4.63 20.48 3.54
C LEU A 21 -5.32 19.44 2.65
N LEU A 22 -5.67 19.81 1.42
CA LEU A 22 -6.30 18.90 0.47
C LEU A 22 -5.37 17.72 0.13
N LEU A 23 -4.09 17.99 -0.13
CA LEU A 23 -3.12 16.94 -0.41
C LEU A 23 -2.94 15.99 0.78
N PHE A 24 -2.92 16.52 2.01
CA PHE A 24 -2.86 15.69 3.21
C PHE A 24 -4.08 14.77 3.33
N GLN A 25 -5.29 15.29 3.07
CA GLN A 25 -6.52 14.50 3.11
C GLN A 25 -6.53 13.41 2.03
N LEU A 26 -6.09 13.73 0.81
CA LEU A 26 -6.01 12.75 -0.28
C LEU A 26 -5.02 11.62 0.03
N ASN A 27 -3.87 11.94 0.61
CA ASN A 27 -2.89 10.93 1.01
C ASN A 27 -3.43 10.02 2.14
N LYS A 28 -4.10 10.60 3.14
CA LYS A 28 -4.74 9.83 4.21
C LYS A 28 -5.79 8.88 3.65
N PHE A 29 -6.64 9.37 2.75
CA PHE A 29 -7.66 8.55 2.11
C PHE A 29 -7.06 7.42 1.28
N ALA A 30 -6.00 7.68 0.50
CA ALA A 30 -5.32 6.65 -0.26
C ALA A 30 -4.76 5.53 0.62
N GLN A 31 -4.18 5.88 1.79
CA GLN A 31 -3.69 4.91 2.77
C GLN A 31 -4.82 4.09 3.40
N GLU A 32 -5.95 4.71 3.71
CA GLU A 32 -7.13 4.02 4.27
C GLU A 32 -7.71 3.03 3.26
N VAL A 33 -7.84 3.44 1.98
CA VAL A 33 -8.29 2.56 0.90
C VAL A 33 -7.31 1.41 0.67
N GLU A 34 -6.00 1.67 0.64
CA GLU A 34 -5.00 0.62 0.50
C GLU A 34 -5.08 -0.39 1.66
N HIS A 35 -5.27 0.10 2.89
CA HIS A 35 -5.45 -0.76 4.05
C HIS A 35 -6.71 -1.62 3.89
N GLU A 36 -7.86 -1.02 3.59
CA GLU A 36 -9.13 -1.72 3.43
C GLU A 36 -9.06 -2.80 2.34
N VAL A 37 -8.52 -2.47 1.17
CA VAL A 37 -8.35 -3.41 0.05
C VAL A 37 -7.43 -4.58 0.41
N ARG A 38 -6.39 -4.33 1.21
CA ARG A 38 -5.45 -5.38 1.63
C ARG A 38 -5.96 -6.22 2.80
N THR A 39 -6.80 -5.68 3.66
CA THR A 39 -7.16 -6.35 4.93
C THR A 39 -8.63 -6.72 4.99
N THR A 40 -9.38 -6.62 3.91
CA THR A 40 -10.81 -6.96 3.89
C THR A 40 -11.15 -7.84 2.70
N VAL A 41 -11.67 -9.04 2.95
CA VAL A 41 -12.29 -9.87 1.91
C VAL A 41 -13.77 -9.54 1.85
N ILE A 42 -14.25 -9.27 0.64
CA ILE A 42 -15.67 -9.14 0.33
C ILE A 42 -16.08 -10.36 -0.51
N GLN A 43 -16.98 -11.19 0.03
CA GLN A 43 -17.49 -12.39 -0.64
C GLN A 43 -19.00 -12.32 -0.76
N ALA A 44 -19.53 -12.58 -1.95
CA ALA A 44 -20.94 -12.88 -2.14
C ALA A 44 -21.09 -14.39 -2.28
N PHE A 45 -21.97 -15.02 -1.49
CA PHE A 45 -22.20 -16.46 -1.58
C PHE A 45 -23.69 -16.80 -1.47
N GLU A 46 -24.10 -17.85 -2.15
CA GLU A 46 -25.47 -18.33 -2.13
C GLU A 46 -25.73 -19.12 -0.85
N THR A 47 -26.71 -18.68 -0.08
CA THR A 47 -27.13 -19.30 1.19
C THR A 47 -28.27 -20.29 1.00
N ALA A 48 -29.07 -20.09 -0.04
CA ALA A 48 -30.15 -20.94 -0.50
C ALA A 48 -30.44 -20.60 -1.97
N PRO A 49 -31.13 -21.45 -2.75
CA PRO A 49 -31.47 -21.17 -4.14
C PRO A 49 -32.07 -19.78 -4.33
N GLY A 50 -31.38 -18.92 -5.09
CA GLY A 50 -31.78 -17.53 -5.36
C GLY A 50 -31.56 -16.54 -4.21
N ARG A 51 -30.93 -16.94 -3.10
CA ARG A 51 -30.60 -16.08 -1.96
C ARG A 51 -29.09 -15.94 -1.79
N VAL A 52 -28.57 -14.76 -2.13
CA VAL A 52 -27.16 -14.42 -1.96
C VAL A 52 -26.98 -13.57 -0.71
N ALA A 53 -25.97 -13.87 0.09
CA ALA A 53 -25.54 -13.06 1.22
C ALA A 53 -24.15 -12.47 0.98
N LEU A 54 -23.95 -11.25 1.48
CA LEU A 54 -22.64 -10.60 1.48
C LEU A 54 -21.93 -10.90 2.80
N ARG A 55 -20.67 -11.34 2.72
CA ARG A 55 -19.79 -11.55 3.85
C ARG A 55 -18.57 -10.66 3.71
N ILE A 56 -18.42 -9.76 4.67
CA ILE A 56 -17.27 -8.88 4.79
C ILE A 56 -16.48 -9.37 6.00
N THR A 57 -15.23 -9.78 5.79
CA THR A 57 -14.37 -10.27 6.87
C THR A 57 -12.99 -9.66 6.78
N PRO A 58 -12.32 -9.37 7.91
CA PRO A 58 -10.91 -9.03 7.91
C PRO A 58 -10.11 -10.16 7.24
N ASP A 59 -9.29 -9.82 6.27
CA ASP A 59 -8.29 -10.69 5.68
C ASP A 59 -6.95 -10.48 6.37
N VAL A 60 -6.23 -11.57 6.59
CA VAL A 60 -4.81 -11.51 6.92
C VAL A 60 -4.10 -11.95 5.65
N LEU A 61 -3.80 -11.00 4.76
CA LEU A 61 -2.86 -11.24 3.67
C LEU A 61 -1.50 -11.56 4.29
N VAL A 62 -1.25 -12.85 4.50
CA VAL A 62 0.11 -13.36 4.70
C VAL A 62 0.81 -13.08 3.37
N ASP A 63 1.73 -12.10 3.34
CA ASP A 63 2.64 -11.89 2.21
C ASP A 63 3.10 -13.26 1.75
N ASN A 64 2.77 -13.61 0.50
CA ASN A 64 2.88 -14.96 -0.06
C ASN A 64 4.13 -15.66 0.50
N MET A 65 3.94 -16.56 1.47
CA MET A 65 5.04 -17.29 2.08
C MET A 65 5.79 -18.00 0.95
N PRO A 66 7.12 -17.84 0.82
CA PRO A 66 7.86 -18.50 -0.23
C PRO A 66 7.58 -19.99 -0.15
N TYR A 67 7.12 -20.54 -1.28
CA TYR A 67 6.72 -21.93 -1.38
C TYR A 67 7.89 -22.81 -0.93
N LYS A 68 7.67 -23.67 0.06
CA LYS A 68 8.71 -24.42 0.82
C LYS A 68 9.60 -25.35 -0.03
N ASN A 69 9.39 -25.43 -1.34
CA ASN A 69 10.10 -26.34 -2.24
C ASN A 69 10.92 -25.62 -3.31
N GLN A 70 11.26 -24.34 -3.15
CA GLN A 70 12.33 -23.75 -3.95
C GLN A 70 13.64 -24.44 -3.56
N LYS A 71 13.95 -25.54 -4.26
CA LYS A 71 15.25 -26.20 -4.18
C LYS A 71 16.26 -25.18 -4.68
N ASP A 72 16.93 -24.51 -3.75
CA ASP A 72 18.22 -23.91 -3.99
C ASP A 72 19.10 -25.03 -4.55
N ASN A 73 19.22 -25.13 -5.87
CA ASN A 73 20.27 -25.92 -6.51
C ASN A 73 21.60 -25.20 -6.25
N LYS A 74 22.01 -25.11 -4.98
CA LYS A 74 23.40 -24.83 -4.61
C LYS A 74 24.18 -26.09 -4.92
N SER A 75 24.55 -26.23 -6.19
CA SER A 75 25.55 -27.19 -6.62
C SER A 75 26.82 -26.94 -5.81
N SER A 76 27.11 -27.91 -4.96
CA SER A 76 28.25 -27.99 -4.08
C SER A 76 29.59 -27.96 -4.82
N LYS A 77 30.51 -27.13 -4.31
CA LYS A 77 31.98 -27.27 -4.29
C LYS A 77 32.72 -27.35 -5.64
N VAL A 78 33.57 -26.34 -5.85
CA VAL A 78 34.98 -26.59 -6.22
C VAL A 78 35.85 -26.04 -5.09
N LYS A 79 36.46 -26.94 -4.33
CA LYS A 79 37.67 -26.64 -3.56
C LYS A 79 38.83 -26.88 -4.52
N THR A 80 39.66 -25.87 -4.73
CA THR A 80 41.02 -26.09 -5.24
C THR A 80 41.96 -25.62 -4.13
N LYS A 81 42.66 -26.57 -3.53
CA LYS A 81 43.85 -26.32 -2.72
C LYS A 81 45.09 -26.56 -3.58
N ASP A 82 46.20 -26.01 -3.09
CA ASP A 82 47.61 -26.23 -3.48
C ASP A 82 48.05 -25.28 -4.61
N GLY A 83 48.93 -24.29 -4.44
CA GLY A 83 49.95 -23.99 -3.43
C GLY A 83 51.30 -23.84 -4.16
N LYS A 84 52.04 -22.73 -4.00
CA LYS A 84 53.51 -22.70 -4.17
C LYS A 84 54.16 -21.38 -3.71
N ASP A 85 55.17 -21.56 -2.86
CA ASP A 85 56.39 -20.78 -2.57
C ASP A 85 56.33 -19.25 -2.37
#